data_AF-A0A1C4AQ27-F1
#
_entry.id   AF-A0A1C4AQ27-F1
#
_cell.length_a   1.000
_cell.length_b   1.000
_cell.length_c   1.000
_cell.angle_alpha   90.00
_cell.angle_beta   90.00
_cell.angle_gamma   90.00
#
_symmetry.space_group_name_H-M   'P 1'
#
loop_
_entity.id
_entity.type
_entity.pdbx_description
1 polymer ?
#
loop_
_entity_poly.entity_id
_entity_poly.type
_entity_poly.pdbx_seq_one_letter_code
_entity_poly.pdbx_strand_id
1 'polypeptide(L)'
;MIAQIFFLAINFFIVALFLYSKLLPYKDRLTGNYAGLFNFVNKVFTPIINFLKGIFKPAQVGTGLAVDTAQLALLIILLVLLNVFHYF
;
A
#
# COMPACT_ATOMS: atom_id res chain seq x y z
N MET A 1 11.86 -22.06 -6.69
CA MET A 1 11.02 -21.38 -7.71
C MET A 1 9.80 -20.68 -7.10
N ILE A 2 8.92 -21.37 -6.34
CA ILE A 2 7.73 -20.75 -5.73
C ILE A 2 8.10 -19.62 -4.74
N ALA A 3 9.08 -19.84 -3.86
CA ALA A 3 9.55 -18.81 -2.91
C ALA A 3 10.07 -17.54 -3.62
N GLN A 4 10.80 -17.70 -4.74
CA GLN A 4 11.30 -16.56 -5.53
C GLN A 4 10.16 -15.77 -6.20
N ILE A 5 9.12 -16.45 -6.69
CA ILE A 5 7.92 -15.78 -7.23
C ILE A 5 7.22 -14.99 -6.13
N PHE A 6 7.10 -15.57 -4.93
CA PHE A 6 6.49 -14.90 -3.79
C PHE A 6 7.30 -13.66 -3.35
N PHE A 7 8.63 -13.78 -3.29
CA PHE A 7 9.53 -12.67 -3.02
C PHE A 7 9.36 -11.53 -4.04
N LEU A 8 9.31 -11.87 -5.33
CA LEU A 8 9.08 -10.89 -6.40
C LEU A 8 7.71 -10.21 -6.26
N ALA A 9 6.67 -10.99 -5.94
CA ALA A 9 5.32 -10.48 -5.73
C ALA A 9 5.26 -9.49 -4.54
N ILE A 10 5.92 -9.77 -3.42
CA ILE A 10 5.96 -8.84 -2.28
C ILE A 10 6.67 -7.54 -2.67
N ASN A 11 7.81 -7.60 -3.35
CA ASN A 11 8.50 -6.40 -3.85
C ASN A 11 7.60 -5.58 -4.76
N PHE A 12 6.89 -6.23 -5.69
CA PHE A 12 5.92 -5.58 -6.55
C PHE A 12 4.81 -4.89 -5.74
N PHE A 13 4.28 -5.55 -4.72
CA PHE A 13 3.28 -4.98 -3.81
C PHE A 13 3.80 -3.76 -3.04
N ILE A 14 5.07 -3.78 -2.60
CA ILE A 14 5.69 -2.63 -1.93
C ILE A 14 5.76 -1.42 -2.89
N VAL A 15 6.23 -1.64 -4.13
CA VAL A 15 6.30 -0.57 -5.14
C VAL A 15 4.90 -0.06 -5.50
N ALA A 16 3.93 -0.96 -5.65
CA ALA A 16 2.54 -0.59 -5.93
C ALA A 16 1.90 0.20 -4.77
N LEU A 17 2.18 -0.16 -3.51
CA LEU A 17 1.72 0.56 -2.32
C LEU A 17 2.34 1.97 -2.26
N PHE A 18 3.63 2.10 -2.57
CA PHE A 18 4.30 3.39 -2.65
C PHE A 18 3.66 4.30 -3.70
N LEU A 19 3.44 3.77 -4.91
CA LEU A 19 2.79 4.50 -5.98
C LEU A 19 1.36 4.88 -5.61
N TYR A 20 0.60 3.95 -5.03
CA TYR A 20 -0.75 4.20 -4.51
C TYR A 20 -0.78 5.39 -3.55
N SER A 21 0.10 5.39 -2.55
CA SER A 21 0.18 6.45 -1.54
C SER A 21 0.50 7.82 -2.16
N LYS A 22 1.35 7.86 -3.19
CA LYS A 22 1.69 9.09 -3.93
C LYS A 22 0.56 9.60 -4.82
N LEU A 23 -0.20 8.71 -5.44
CA LEU A 23 -1.27 9.05 -6.38
C LEU A 23 -2.61 9.33 -5.69
N LEU A 24 -2.86 8.74 -4.51
CA LEU A 24 -4.11 8.87 -3.76
C LEU A 24 -4.55 10.32 -3.52
N PRO A 25 -3.67 11.28 -3.14
CA PRO A 25 -4.05 12.69 -2.96
C PRO A 25 -4.48 13.37 -4.26
N TYR A 26 -4.08 12.83 -5.41
CA TYR A 26 -4.34 13.40 -6.73
C TYR A 26 -5.37 12.59 -7.53
N LYS A 27 -6.05 11.62 -6.90
CA LYS A 27 -6.94 10.65 -7.56
C LYS A 27 -7.93 11.29 -8.54
N ASP A 28 -8.52 12.43 -8.18
CA ASP A 28 -9.56 13.11 -8.96
C ASP A 28 -8.98 13.89 -10.15
N ARG A 29 -7.66 14.02 -10.23
CA ARG A 29 -6.92 14.72 -11.28
C ARG A 29 -6.16 13.76 -12.20
N LEU A 30 -6.24 12.44 -11.95
CA LEU A 30 -5.59 11.44 -12.79
C LEU A 30 -6.35 11.26 -14.10
N THR A 31 -5.63 11.15 -15.22
CA THR A 31 -6.21 10.93 -16.55
C THR A 31 -5.49 9.80 -17.29
N GLY A 32 -6.18 9.23 -18.29
CA GLY A 32 -5.63 8.19 -19.16
C GLY A 32 -5.13 6.96 -18.40
N ASN A 33 -3.95 6.48 -18.77
CA ASN A 33 -3.36 5.24 -18.24
C ASN A 33 -3.10 5.29 -16.73
N TYR A 34 -2.76 6.47 -16.18
CA TYR A 34 -2.51 6.63 -14.74
C TYR A 34 -3.80 6.48 -13.91
N ALA A 35 -4.94 6.95 -14.42
CA ALA A 35 -6.23 6.75 -13.78
C ALA A 35 -6.62 5.26 -13.77
N GLY A 36 -6.39 4.55 -14.89
CA GLY A 36 -6.62 3.11 -14.99
C GLY A 36 -5.78 2.31 -14.00
N LEU A 37 -4.47 2.58 -13.97
CA LEU A 37 -3.54 1.94 -13.03
C LEU A 37 -3.93 2.22 -11.58
N PHE A 38 -4.20 3.49 -11.24
CA PHE A 38 -4.63 3.87 -9.90
C PHE A 38 -5.92 3.16 -9.49
N ASN A 39 -6.92 3.08 -10.38
CA ASN A 39 -8.17 2.39 -10.07
C ASN A 39 -7.98 0.89 -9.82
N PHE A 40 -7.12 0.23 -10.60
CA PHE A 40 -6.77 -1.18 -10.36
C PHE A 40 -6.11 -1.36 -8.99
N VAL A 41 -5.06 -0.59 -8.73
CA VAL A 41 -4.32 -0.64 -7.47
C VAL A 41 -5.25 -0.28 -6.29
N ASN A 42 -6.09 0.74 -6.43
CA ASN A 42 -7.06 1.15 -5.42
C ASN A 42 -8.04 0.01 -5.08
N LYS A 43 -8.54 -0.74 -6.06
CA LYS A 43 -9.42 -1.90 -5.80
C LYS A 43 -8.73 -3.01 -5.00
N VAL A 44 -7.43 -3.22 -5.22
CA VAL A 44 -6.65 -4.23 -4.49
C VAL A 44 -6.34 -3.76 -3.06
N PHE A 45 -5.89 -2.52 -2.89
CA PHE A 45 -5.41 -2.02 -1.60
C PHE A 45 -6.54 -1.52 -0.68
N THR A 46 -7.64 -0.98 -1.21
CA THR A 46 -8.76 -0.46 -0.38
C THR A 46 -9.29 -1.46 0.64
N PRO A 47 -9.64 -2.72 0.29
CA PRO A 47 -10.17 -3.66 1.28
C PRO A 47 -9.14 -3.97 2.38
N ILE A 48 -7.87 -4.11 2.02
CA ILE A 48 -6.77 -4.39 2.96
C ILE A 48 -6.55 -3.19 3.89
N ILE A 49 -6.47 -1.98 3.33
CA ILE A 49 -6.29 -0.75 4.11
C ILE A 49 -7.49 -0.50 5.01
N ASN A 50 -8.72 -0.70 4.53
CA ASN A 50 -9.92 -0.52 5.34
C ASN A 50 -9.99 -1.51 6.50
N PHE A 51 -9.60 -2.77 6.27
CA PHE A 51 -9.45 -3.75 7.34
C PHE A 51 -8.44 -3.25 8.39
N LEU A 52 -7.28 -2.78 7.94
CA LEU A 52 -6.25 -2.24 8.83
C LEU A 52 -6.69 -0.96 9.55
N LYS A 53 -7.51 -0.11 8.94
CA LYS A 53 -8.08 1.10 9.58
C LYS A 53 -8.99 0.78 10.77
N GLY A 54 -9.58 -0.42 10.80
CA GLY A 54 -10.29 -0.90 11.99
C GLY A 54 -9.38 -1.10 13.20
N ILE A 55 -8.08 -1.31 12.98
CA ILE A 55 -7.07 -1.58 14.01
C ILE A 55 -6.20 -0.35 14.26
N PHE A 56 -5.74 0.29 13.19
CA PHE A 56 -4.82 1.43 13.20
C PHE A 56 -5.58 2.72 12.84
N LYS A 57 -5.84 3.54 13.85
CA LYS A 57 -6.51 4.85 13.66
C LYS A 57 -5.55 5.85 13.00
N PRO A 58 -6.03 6.73 12.11
CA PRO A 58 -5.21 7.80 11.52
C PRO A 58 -4.54 8.64 12.60
N ALA A 59 -3.24 8.90 12.43
CA ALA A 59 -2.48 9.72 13.38
C ALA A 59 -2.50 11.17 12.93
N GLN A 60 -2.92 12.08 13.80
CA GLN A 60 -2.88 13.51 13.51
C GLN A 60 -1.43 14.01 13.61
N VAL A 61 -0.90 14.52 12.51
CA VAL A 61 0.48 15.03 12.42
C VAL A 61 0.52 16.56 12.26
N GLY A 62 -0.63 17.19 12.13
CA GLY A 62 -0.78 18.63 12.07
C GLY A 62 -2.25 19.05 12.15
N THR A 63 -2.50 20.36 12.20
CA THR A 63 -3.84 20.93 12.13
C THR A 63 -4.50 20.57 10.81
N GLY A 64 -5.51 19.70 10.84
CA GLY A 64 -6.21 19.22 9.64
C GLY A 64 -5.42 18.21 8.80
N LEU A 65 -4.24 17.76 9.25
CA LEU A 65 -3.41 16.78 8.55
C LEU A 65 -3.28 15.51 9.38
N ALA A 66 -3.79 14.40 8.84
CA ALA A 66 -3.65 13.08 9.42
C ALA A 66 -2.90 12.15 8.46
N VAL A 67 -1.96 11.39 9.00
CA VAL A 67 -1.26 10.33 8.27
C VAL A 67 -2.11 9.06 8.32
N ASP A 68 -2.23 8.41 7.16
CA ASP A 68 -2.87 7.10 7.04
C ASP A 68 -1.92 6.03 7.61
N THR A 69 -2.03 5.82 8.93
CA THR A 69 -1.23 4.84 9.69
C THR A 69 -1.49 3.41 9.23
N ALA A 70 -2.65 3.12 8.62
CA ALA A 70 -2.94 1.80 8.06
C ALA A 70 -2.08 1.50 6.84
N GLN A 71 -1.76 2.50 6.00
CA GLN A 71 -0.79 2.32 4.90
C GLN A 71 0.62 2.04 5.43
N LEU A 72 1.04 2.76 6.48
CA LEU A 72 2.33 2.50 7.13
C LEU A 72 2.38 1.11 7.77
N ALA A 73 1.32 0.70 8.45
CA ALA A 73 1.22 -0.65 9.02
C ALA A 73 1.31 -1.72 7.92
N LEU A 74 0.61 -1.53 6.80
CA LEU A 74 0.69 -2.44 5.65
C LEU A 74 2.11 -2.53 5.09
N LEU A 75 2.81 -1.40 4.96
CA LEU A 75 4.19 -1.37 4.50
C LEU A 75 5.10 -2.18 5.44
N ILE A 76 4.97 -1.98 6.76
CA ILE A 76 5.74 -2.71 7.76
C ILE A 76 5.46 -4.22 7.65
N ILE A 77 4.19 -4.62 7.52
CA ILE A 77 3.80 -6.02 7.34
C ILE A 77 4.45 -6.60 6.07
N LEU A 78 4.41 -5.89 4.94
CA LEU A 78 5.04 -6.33 3.70
C LEU A 78 6.56 -6.48 3.84
N LEU A 79 7.23 -5.56 4.55
CA LEU A 79 8.67 -5.62 4.79
C LEU A 79 9.06 -6.79 5.72
N VAL A 80 8.28 -7.03 6.78
CA VAL A 80 8.49 -8.19 7.67
C VAL A 80 8.29 -9.48 6.90
N LEU A 81 7.21 -9.59 6.11
CA LEU A 81 6.99 -10.74 5.23
C LEU A 81 8.17 -10.93 4.28
N LEU A 82 8.62 -9.87 3.61
CA LEU A 82 9.77 -9.94 2.70
C LEU A 82 11.02 -10.48 3.38
N ASN A 83 11.30 -10.01 4.60
CA ASN A 83 12.47 -10.44 5.36
C ASN A 83 12.36 -11.89 5.82
N VAL A 84 11.20 -12.30 6.34
CA VAL A 84 10.93 -13.70 6.73
C VAL A 84 11.16 -14.63 5.54
N PHE A 85 10.57 -14.32 4.38
CA PHE A 85 10.72 -15.13 3.16
C PHE A 85 12.09 -15.03 2.49
N HIS A 86 12.95 -14.08 2.88
CA HIS A 86 14.33 -14.02 2.40
C HIS A 86 15.22 -15.08 3.08
N TYR A 87 14.89 -15.47 4.31
CA TYR A 87 15.66 -16.45 5.10
C TYR A 87 15.24 -17.91 4.86
N PHE A 88 14.16 -18.16 4.12
CA PHE A 88 13.67 -19.49 3.73
C PHE A 88 13.93 -19.76 2.24
#